data_AF-A0A925NSR6-F1
#
_entry.id   AF-A0A925NSR6-F1
#
_cell.length_a   1.000
_cell.length_b   1.000
_cell.length_c   1.000
_cell.angle_alpha   90.00
_cell.angle_beta   90.00
_cell.angle_gamma   90.00
#
_symmetry.space_group_name_H-M   'P 1'
#
loop_
_entity.id
_entity.type
_entity.pdbx_description
1 polymer ?
#
loop_
_entity_poly.entity_id
_entity_poly.type
_entity_poly.pdbx_seq_one_letter_code
_entity_poly.pdbx_strand_id
1 'polypeptide(L)'
;TVIYATGVVDFIGDEAAIKLNLDEAKRIVSPAGHIFVAFYRVSAALENFLSRLGLLHNHTLLHRETLEMNRLGPLPMLRWVAKKAGVGCLRAAFLLIRMSVFSTIQEKRSSLNMLKVFRKMEDPRSLIESAAEKQPYRNEAEIRNLFGRLGVPLKQLRTLSSCFVAKI
;
A
#
# COMPACT_ATOMS: atom_id res chain seq x y z
N THR A 1 -5.56 27.40 -1.55
CA THR A 1 -5.57 26.23 -0.63
C THR A 1 -5.10 24.98 -1.33
N VAL A 2 -4.29 24.16 -0.67
CA VAL A 2 -3.87 22.84 -1.18
C VAL A 2 -4.26 21.77 -0.17
N ILE A 3 -4.96 20.74 -0.62
CA ILE A 3 -5.38 19.61 0.21
C ILE A 3 -4.62 18.37 -0.25
N TYR A 4 -4.03 17.64 0.69
CA TYR A 4 -3.39 16.35 0.45
C TYR A 4 -4.20 15.25 1.15
N ALA A 5 -4.78 14.35 0.36
CA ALA A 5 -5.47 13.17 0.86
C ALA A 5 -4.56 11.95 0.66
N THR A 6 -3.75 11.64 1.66
CA THR A 6 -2.87 10.46 1.72
C THR A 6 -3.38 9.53 2.81
N GLY A 7 -3.49 8.22 2.55
CA GLY A 7 -3.96 7.29 3.57
C GLY A 7 -5.48 7.26 3.75
N VAL A 8 -6.23 8.08 3.01
CA VAL A 8 -7.70 8.19 3.08
C VAL A 8 -8.33 7.45 1.91
N VAL A 9 -8.00 7.84 0.67
CA VAL A 9 -8.65 7.28 -0.52
C VAL A 9 -8.09 5.90 -0.88
N ASP A 10 -6.83 5.65 -0.57
CA ASP A 10 -6.11 4.44 -0.96
C ASP A 10 -6.31 3.25 0.00
N PHE A 11 -6.89 3.49 1.19
CA PHE A 11 -7.26 2.45 2.16
C PHE A 11 -8.77 2.27 2.31
N ILE A 12 -9.58 3.20 1.82
CA ILE A 12 -11.04 3.07 1.81
C ILE A 12 -11.44 2.23 0.59
N GLY A 13 -12.12 1.11 0.82
CA GLY A 13 -12.75 0.32 -0.24
C GLY A 13 -14.14 0.81 -0.64
N ASP A 14 -14.79 1.61 0.21
CA ASP A 14 -16.12 2.17 -0.03
C ASP A 14 -16.04 3.42 -0.92
N GLU A 15 -16.41 3.25 -2.19
CA GLU A 15 -16.43 4.35 -3.17
C GLU A 15 -17.38 5.49 -2.78
N ALA A 16 -18.48 5.24 -2.07
CA ALA A 16 -19.38 6.28 -1.61
C ALA A 16 -18.69 7.18 -0.55
N ALA A 17 -17.97 6.56 0.38
CA ALA A 17 -17.16 7.28 1.35
C ALA A 17 -16.00 8.04 0.70
N ILE A 18 -15.33 7.47 -0.31
CA ILE A 18 -14.31 8.19 -1.09
C ILE A 18 -14.94 9.43 -1.74
N LYS A 19 -16.07 9.26 -2.42
CA LYS A 19 -16.77 10.35 -3.09
C LYS A 19 -17.13 11.48 -2.12
N LEU A 20 -17.72 11.13 -0.98
CA LEU A 20 -18.07 12.08 0.08
C LEU A 20 -16.85 12.91 0.52
N ASN A 21 -15.73 12.24 0.80
CA ASN A 21 -14.49 12.91 1.22
C ASN A 21 -13.94 13.85 0.13
N LEU A 22 -13.97 13.43 -1.14
CA LEU A 22 -13.49 14.25 -2.25
C LEU A 22 -14.40 15.45 -2.53
N ASP A 23 -15.71 15.27 -2.42
CA ASP A 23 -16.68 16.35 -2.62
C ASP A 23 -16.61 17.36 -1.46
N GLU A 24 -16.39 16.91 -0.23
CA GLU A 24 -16.14 17.78 0.91
C GLU A 24 -14.82 18.55 0.76
N ALA A 25 -13.75 17.89 0.30
CA ALA A 25 -12.48 18.56 0.00
C ALA A 25 -12.66 19.66 -1.07
N LYS A 26 -13.48 19.42 -2.10
CA LYS A 26 -13.82 20.43 -3.12
C LYS A 26 -14.63 21.59 -2.54
N ARG A 27 -15.55 21.33 -1.61
CA ARG A 27 -16.37 22.38 -0.99
C ARG A 27 -15.52 23.39 -0.21
N ILE A 28 -14.47 22.93 0.46
CA ILE A 28 -13.62 23.78 1.31
C ILE A 28 -12.41 24.38 0.57
N VAL A 29 -12.06 23.85 -0.60
CA VAL A 29 -10.92 24.36 -1.36
C VAL A 29 -11.30 25.67 -2.06
N SER A 30 -10.41 26.66 -2.00
CA SER A 30 -10.57 27.92 -2.74
C SER A 30 -10.71 27.66 -4.25
N PRO A 31 -11.32 28.56 -5.05
CA PRO A 31 -11.48 28.37 -6.51
C PRO A 31 -10.17 28.08 -7.27
N ALA A 32 -9.06 28.71 -6.85
CA ALA A 32 -7.72 28.47 -7.42
C ALA A 32 -6.94 27.31 -6.75
N GLY A 33 -7.59 26.59 -5.83
CA GLY A 33 -6.93 25.56 -5.03
C GLY A 33 -6.81 24.22 -5.73
N HIS A 34 -6.04 23.32 -5.12
CA HIS A 34 -5.72 22.01 -5.68
C HIS A 34 -5.90 20.92 -4.64
N ILE A 35 -6.42 19.79 -5.08
CA ILE A 35 -6.54 18.59 -4.25
C ILE A 35 -5.64 17.53 -4.88
N PHE A 36 -4.75 16.99 -4.08
CA PHE A 36 -3.84 15.91 -4.44
C PHE A 36 -4.19 14.66 -3.64
N VAL A 37 -4.43 13.56 -4.33
CA VAL A 37 -4.73 12.25 -3.73
C VAL A 37 -3.56 11.33 -4.03
N ALA A 38 -2.96 10.73 -3.00
CA ALA A 38 -1.84 9.81 -3.18
C ALA A 38 -2.29 8.36 -3.03
N PHE A 39 -1.80 7.50 -3.93
CA PHE A 39 -2.00 6.06 -3.89
C PHE A 39 -0.65 5.37 -3.77
N TYR A 40 -0.43 4.58 -2.71
CA TYR A 40 0.85 3.92 -2.50
C TYR A 40 1.20 2.93 -3.62
N ARG A 41 2.45 3.00 -4.06
CA ARG A 41 3.06 2.09 -5.01
C ARG A 41 4.21 1.36 -4.34
N VAL A 42 4.48 0.13 -4.80
CA VAL A 42 5.69 -0.61 -4.47
C VAL A 42 6.46 -0.95 -5.74
N SER A 43 7.74 -1.29 -5.59
CA SER A 43 8.59 -1.73 -6.68
C SER A 43 8.08 -3.02 -7.29
N ALA A 44 8.39 -3.25 -8.57
CA ALA A 44 8.02 -4.50 -9.26
C ALA A 44 8.57 -5.75 -8.55
N ALA A 45 9.71 -5.63 -7.87
CA ALA A 45 10.29 -6.71 -7.07
C ALA A 45 9.41 -7.05 -5.86
N LEU A 46 8.95 -6.04 -5.14
CA LEU A 46 8.06 -6.23 -4.00
C LEU A 46 6.66 -6.66 -4.45
N GLU A 47 6.13 -6.13 -5.55
CA GLU A 47 4.86 -6.60 -6.14
C GLU A 47 4.92 -8.09 -6.49
N ASN A 48 5.96 -8.53 -7.21
CA ASN A 48 6.14 -9.94 -7.58
C ASN A 48 6.26 -10.82 -6.32
N PHE A 49 7.02 -10.37 -5.32
CA PHE A 49 7.14 -11.08 -4.05
C PHE A 49 5.78 -11.24 -3.34
N LEU A 50 5.02 -10.15 -3.21
CA LEU A 50 3.69 -10.16 -2.58
C LEU A 50 2.72 -11.05 -3.36
N SER A 51 2.73 -11.01 -4.69
CA SER A 51 1.91 -11.87 -5.53
C SER A 51 2.24 -13.36 -5.35
N ARG A 52 3.54 -13.71 -5.26
CA ARG A 52 3.98 -15.10 -5.00
C ARG A 52 3.55 -15.63 -3.63
N LEU A 53 3.34 -14.74 -2.67
CA LEU A 53 2.84 -15.09 -1.33
C LEU A 53 1.31 -15.11 -1.26
N GLY A 54 0.62 -14.81 -2.36
CA GLY A 54 -0.84 -14.66 -2.37
C GLY A 54 -1.35 -13.43 -1.62
N LEU A 55 -0.47 -12.48 -1.31
CA LEU A 55 -0.81 -11.26 -0.56
C LEU A 55 -1.27 -10.13 -1.49
N LEU A 56 -0.94 -10.21 -2.77
CA LEU A 56 -1.38 -9.28 -3.80
C LEU A 56 -2.10 -10.07 -4.89
N HIS A 57 -3.39 -9.81 -5.07
CA HIS A 57 -4.21 -10.44 -6.09
C HIS A 57 -5.19 -9.43 -6.69
N ASN A 58 -5.35 -9.43 -8.01
CA ASN A 58 -6.21 -8.48 -8.74
C ASN A 58 -5.98 -7.02 -8.29
N HIS A 59 -4.71 -6.62 -8.16
CA HIS A 59 -4.29 -5.28 -7.73
C HIS A 59 -4.78 -4.85 -6.34
N THR A 60 -5.28 -5.79 -5.54
CA THR A 60 -5.69 -5.58 -4.15
C THR A 60 -4.69 -6.25 -3.23
N LEU A 61 -4.12 -5.48 -2.32
CA LEU A 61 -3.18 -5.98 -1.32
C LEU A 61 -3.95 -6.42 -0.06
N LEU A 62 -3.63 -7.59 0.48
CA LEU A 62 -4.01 -8.01 1.83
C LEU A 62 -3.16 -7.27 2.86
N HIS A 63 -3.47 -5.99 3.05
CA HIS A 63 -2.63 -5.05 3.79
C HIS A 63 -2.38 -5.50 5.23
N ARG A 64 -3.42 -5.93 5.94
CA ARG A 64 -3.29 -6.46 7.30
C ARG A 64 -2.30 -7.63 7.38
N GLU A 65 -2.39 -8.58 6.45
CA GLU A 65 -1.46 -9.71 6.38
C GLU A 65 -0.03 -9.30 5.98
N THR A 66 0.15 -8.20 5.25
CA THR A 66 1.49 -7.68 5.01
C THR A 66 2.11 -7.02 6.24
N LEU A 67 1.30 -6.45 7.15
CA LEU A 67 1.78 -5.92 8.42
C LEU A 67 2.27 -7.03 9.35
N GLU A 68 1.58 -8.17 9.33
CA GLU A 68 1.99 -9.40 10.03
C GLU A 68 3.43 -9.81 9.66
N MET A 69 3.88 -9.59 8.43
CA MET A 69 5.26 -9.87 8.02
C MET A 69 6.27 -8.97 8.75
N ASN A 70 5.93 -7.70 9.00
CA ASN A 70 6.84 -6.72 9.61
C ASN A 70 7.13 -6.97 11.10
N ARG A 71 6.37 -7.85 11.77
CA ARG A 71 6.66 -8.26 13.15
C ARG A 71 7.68 -9.40 13.24
N LEU A 72 7.93 -10.10 12.13
CA LEU A 72 8.71 -11.33 12.15
C LEU A 72 10.21 -11.04 12.14
N GLY A 73 10.94 -11.76 13.00
CA GLY A 73 12.40 -11.85 12.88
C GLY A 73 12.84 -12.66 11.65
N PRO A 74 14.14 -12.71 11.32
CA PRO A 74 14.64 -13.36 10.10
C PRO A 74 14.24 -14.83 9.96
N LEU A 75 14.38 -15.64 11.02
CA LEU A 75 14.05 -17.07 10.98
C LEU A 75 12.52 -17.32 10.92
N PRO A 76 11.67 -16.68 11.75
CA PRO A 76 10.22 -16.76 11.58
C PRO A 76 9.75 -16.28 10.20
N MET A 77 10.34 -15.21 9.66
CA MET A 77 10.02 -14.68 8.33
C MET A 77 10.31 -15.71 7.25
N LEU A 78 11.47 -16.38 7.29
CA LEU A 78 11.80 -17.43 6.33
C LEU A 78 10.77 -18.57 6.33
N ARG A 79 10.39 -19.06 7.51
CA ARG A 79 9.39 -20.13 7.65
C ARG A 79 8.01 -19.66 7.18
N TRP A 80 7.63 -18.42 7.51
CA TRP A 80 6.37 -17.84 7.09
C TRP A 80 6.29 -17.70 5.57
N VAL A 81 7.35 -17.21 4.92
CA VAL A 81 7.48 -17.13 3.46
C VAL A 81 7.41 -18.51 2.82
N ALA A 82 8.14 -19.49 3.36
CA ALA A 82 8.11 -20.87 2.88
C ALA A 82 6.67 -21.44 2.90
N LYS A 83 5.95 -21.24 4.01
CA LYS A 83 4.56 -21.67 4.16
C LYS A 83 3.63 -20.94 3.19
N LYS A 84 3.69 -19.60 3.13
CA LYS A 84 2.79 -18.77 2.30
C LYS A 84 2.99 -19.00 0.80
N ALA A 85 4.23 -19.16 0.35
CA ALA A 85 4.52 -19.46 -1.05
C ALA A 85 4.38 -20.95 -1.42
N GLY A 86 4.16 -21.85 -0.45
CA GLY A 86 4.12 -23.29 -0.70
C GLY A 86 5.46 -23.85 -1.21
N VAL A 87 6.59 -23.36 -0.69
CA VAL A 87 7.94 -23.75 -1.14
C VAL A 87 8.85 -24.14 0.02
N GLY A 88 9.91 -24.89 -0.26
CA GLY A 88 10.95 -25.21 0.73
C GLY A 88 11.79 -23.98 1.16
N CYS A 89 12.46 -24.09 2.32
CA CYS A 89 13.25 -23.01 2.92
C CYS A 89 14.31 -22.40 1.99
N LEU A 90 15.01 -23.20 1.18
CA LEU A 90 16.01 -22.69 0.23
C LEU A 90 15.39 -21.77 -0.83
N ARG A 91 14.24 -22.17 -1.39
CA ARG A 91 13.49 -21.33 -2.35
C ARG A 91 12.94 -20.08 -1.66
N ALA A 92 12.43 -20.21 -0.44
CA ALA A 92 11.97 -19.07 0.36
C ALA A 92 13.10 -18.05 0.63
N ALA A 93 14.30 -18.53 0.95
CA ALA A 93 15.48 -17.68 1.13
C ALA A 93 15.84 -16.96 -0.17
N PHE A 94 15.80 -17.66 -1.32
CA PHE A 94 16.02 -17.03 -2.61
C PHE A 94 14.97 -15.96 -2.94
N LEU A 95 13.69 -16.18 -2.61
CA LEU A 95 12.63 -15.17 -2.77
C LEU A 95 12.92 -13.91 -1.95
N LEU A 96 13.30 -14.08 -0.67
CA LEU A 96 13.65 -12.97 0.22
C LEU A 96 14.90 -12.21 -0.26
N ILE A 97 15.94 -12.92 -0.70
CA ILE A 97 17.16 -12.30 -1.25
C ILE A 97 16.83 -11.53 -2.51
N ARG A 98 16.09 -12.14 -3.46
CA ARG A 98 15.70 -11.48 -4.71
C ARG A 98 14.86 -10.23 -4.42
N MET A 99 13.85 -10.34 -3.56
CA MET A 99 13.05 -9.20 -3.13
C MET A 99 13.96 -8.11 -2.54
N SER A 100 14.85 -8.45 -1.61
CA SER A 100 15.76 -7.48 -0.99
C SER A 100 16.69 -6.83 -2.01
N VAL A 101 17.35 -7.58 -2.89
CA VAL A 101 18.29 -7.03 -3.88
C VAL A 101 17.60 -6.02 -4.80
N PHE A 102 16.41 -6.35 -5.30
CA PHE A 102 15.71 -5.53 -6.29
C PHE A 102 14.69 -4.52 -5.70
N SER A 103 14.49 -4.52 -4.38
CA SER A 103 13.68 -3.48 -3.71
C SER A 103 14.44 -2.15 -3.61
N THR A 104 13.69 -1.07 -3.59
CA THR A 104 14.24 0.28 -3.40
C THR A 104 14.81 0.48 -1.99
N ILE A 105 15.73 1.44 -1.85
CA ILE A 105 16.28 1.83 -0.54
C ILE A 105 15.16 2.33 0.38
N GLN A 106 14.16 3.04 -0.17
CA GLN A 106 13.02 3.54 0.59
C GLN A 106 12.21 2.40 1.20
N GLU A 107 11.89 1.35 0.42
CA GLU A 107 11.15 0.19 0.93
C GLU A 107 11.91 -0.55 2.02
N LYS A 108 13.23 -0.73 1.86
CA LYS A 108 14.09 -1.34 2.89
C LYS A 108 14.07 -0.54 4.17
N ARG A 109 14.21 0.80 4.07
CA ARG A 109 14.15 1.70 5.23
C ARG A 109 12.77 1.66 5.90
N SER A 110 11.70 1.69 5.12
CA SER A 110 10.33 1.58 5.64
C SER A 110 10.10 0.26 6.38
N SER A 111 10.53 -0.87 5.81
CA SER A 111 10.40 -2.17 6.47
C SER A 111 11.21 -2.24 7.78
N LEU A 112 12.45 -1.72 7.78
CA LEU A 112 13.26 -1.64 9.00
C LEU A 112 12.64 -0.72 10.06
N ASN A 113 12.04 0.40 9.65
CA ASN A 113 11.33 1.29 10.56
C ASN A 113 10.09 0.63 11.14
N MET A 114 9.28 -0.06 10.34
CA MET A 114 8.13 -0.82 10.82
C MET A 114 8.54 -1.92 11.80
N LEU A 115 9.61 -2.66 11.52
CA LEU A 115 10.16 -3.65 12.45
C LEU A 115 10.56 -3.01 13.79
N LYS A 116 11.17 -1.82 13.77
CA LYS A 116 11.50 -1.08 15.00
C LYS A 116 10.25 -0.63 15.77
N VAL A 117 9.21 -0.18 15.06
CA VAL A 117 7.92 0.18 15.67
C VAL A 117 7.34 -1.04 16.37
N PHE A 118 7.15 -2.15 15.65
CA PHE A 118 6.58 -3.37 16.22
C PHE A 118 7.37 -3.94 17.40
N ARG A 119 8.70 -3.78 17.43
CA ARG A 119 9.53 -4.22 18.57
C ARG A 119 9.37 -3.36 19.83
N LYS A 120 8.95 -2.11 19.69
CA LYS A 120 8.77 -1.16 20.80
C LYS A 120 7.34 -1.10 21.32
N MET A 121 6.40 -1.71 20.62
CA MET A 121 4.99 -1.72 21.02
C MET A 121 4.74 -2.78 22.08
N GLU A 122 4.01 -2.41 23.12
CA GLU A 122 3.51 -3.34 24.13
C GLU A 122 2.47 -4.30 23.52
N ASP A 123 1.60 -3.77 22.65
CA ASP A 123 0.62 -4.56 21.91
C ASP A 123 0.72 -4.33 20.37
N PRO A 124 1.60 -5.09 19.69
CA PRO A 124 1.69 -5.12 18.23
C PRO A 124 0.39 -5.53 17.52
N ARG A 125 -0.49 -6.31 18.18
CA ARG A 125 -1.69 -6.87 17.53
C ARG A 125 -2.75 -5.82 17.33
N SER A 126 -2.97 -4.95 18.32
CA SER A 126 -3.89 -3.82 18.21
C SER A 126 -3.63 -2.94 16.97
N LEU A 127 -2.35 -2.72 16.60
CA LEU A 127 -2.01 -1.99 15.37
C LEU A 127 -2.41 -2.74 14.09
N ILE A 128 -2.25 -4.07 14.07
CA ILE A 128 -2.61 -4.89 12.92
C ILE A 128 -4.14 -4.99 12.79
N GLU A 129 -4.84 -5.14 13.90
CA GLU A 129 -6.30 -5.23 13.94
C GLU A 129 -6.98 -3.93 13.53
N SER A 130 -6.41 -2.78 13.91
CA SER A 130 -6.88 -1.45 13.47
C SER A 130 -6.54 -1.11 12.02
N ALA A 131 -5.60 -1.83 11.40
CA ALA A 131 -5.29 -1.61 9.99
C ALA A 131 -6.41 -2.10 9.08
N ALA A 132 -6.56 -1.42 7.94
CA ALA A 132 -7.45 -1.86 6.86
C ALA A 132 -7.09 -3.27 6.41
N GLU A 133 -8.10 -4.11 6.19
CA GLU A 133 -7.89 -5.49 5.76
C GLU A 133 -7.25 -5.55 4.36
N LYS A 134 -7.78 -4.72 3.45
CA LYS A 134 -7.39 -4.68 2.05
C LYS A 134 -7.03 -3.26 1.64
N GLN A 135 -6.09 -3.14 0.71
CA GLN A 135 -5.69 -1.88 0.10
C GLN A 135 -5.83 -1.97 -1.43
N PRO A 136 -6.87 -1.34 -2.01
CA PRO A 136 -7.12 -1.32 -3.46
C PRO A 136 -6.26 -0.28 -4.21
N TYR A 137 -6.56 -0.08 -5.50
CA TYR A 137 -6.07 1.03 -6.34
C TYR A 137 -4.55 1.15 -6.45
N ARG A 138 -3.86 0.03 -6.69
CA ARG A 138 -2.39 -0.03 -6.67
C ARG A 138 -1.70 0.27 -8.00
N ASN A 139 -2.45 0.49 -9.07
CA ASN A 139 -1.90 0.81 -10.38
C ASN A 139 -2.68 1.95 -11.04
N GLU A 140 -2.10 2.51 -12.11
CA GLU A 140 -2.68 3.63 -12.84
C GLU A 140 -4.07 3.33 -13.43
N ALA A 141 -4.29 2.15 -13.98
CA ALA A 141 -5.58 1.77 -14.59
C ALA A 141 -6.70 1.75 -13.54
N GLU A 142 -6.45 1.14 -12.39
CA GLU A 142 -7.40 1.08 -11.28
C GLU A 142 -7.72 2.46 -10.71
N ILE A 143 -6.72 3.33 -10.60
CA ILE A 143 -6.93 4.72 -10.15
C ILE A 143 -7.80 5.48 -11.15
N ARG A 144 -7.50 5.38 -12.45
CA ARG A 144 -8.31 6.04 -13.50
C ARG A 144 -9.75 5.52 -13.51
N ASN A 145 -9.92 4.20 -13.39
CA ASN A 145 -11.22 3.56 -13.32
C ASN A 145 -12.02 4.03 -12.09
N LEU A 146 -11.37 4.12 -10.93
CA LEU A 146 -11.98 4.69 -9.72
C LEU A 146 -12.50 6.10 -9.98
N PHE A 147 -11.66 7.02 -10.45
CA PHE A 147 -12.10 8.40 -10.72
C PHE A 147 -13.24 8.48 -11.76
N GLY A 148 -13.22 7.60 -12.76
CA GLY A 148 -14.31 7.43 -13.72
C GLY A 148 -15.63 7.03 -13.05
N ARG A 149 -15.61 6.00 -12.19
CA ARG A 149 -16.80 5.54 -11.44
C ARG A 149 -17.32 6.58 -10.45
N LEU A 150 -16.43 7.33 -9.81
CA LEU A 150 -16.80 8.40 -8.88
C LEU A 150 -17.39 9.65 -9.57
N GLY A 151 -17.26 9.76 -10.89
CA GLY A 151 -17.64 10.95 -11.64
C GLY A 151 -16.79 12.18 -11.25
N VAL A 152 -15.56 11.97 -10.79
CA VAL A 152 -14.65 13.03 -10.36
C VAL A 152 -13.60 13.26 -11.45
N PRO A 153 -13.50 14.48 -12.02
CA PRO A 153 -12.56 14.74 -13.11
C PRO A 153 -11.11 14.68 -12.64
N LEU A 154 -10.37 13.73 -13.20
CA LEU A 154 -8.94 13.57 -12.96
C LEU A 154 -8.14 14.48 -13.91
N LYS A 155 -7.67 15.63 -13.41
CA LYS A 155 -6.91 16.61 -14.22
C LYS A 155 -5.52 16.11 -14.58
N GLN A 156 -4.86 15.44 -13.64
CA GLN A 156 -3.51 14.91 -13.85
C GLN A 156 -3.30 13.67 -12.98
N LEU A 157 -2.55 12.71 -13.50
CA LEU A 157 -2.01 11.60 -12.72
C LEU A 157 -0.50 11.56 -12.94
N ARG A 158 0.27 11.71 -11.86
CA ARG A 158 1.73 11.64 -11.90
C ARG A 158 2.20 10.38 -11.21
N THR A 159 3.19 9.73 -11.79
CA THR A 159 3.86 8.58 -11.19
C THR A 159 5.13 9.06 -10.51
N LEU A 160 5.23 8.82 -9.20
CA LEU A 160 6.43 9.02 -8.41
C LEU A 160 7.06 7.66 -8.06
N SER A 161 8.20 7.69 -7.36
CA SER A 161 8.95 6.49 -6.98
C SER A 161 8.16 5.54 -6.09
N SER A 162 7.32 6.07 -5.19
CA SER A 162 6.61 5.32 -4.15
C SER A 162 5.09 5.55 -4.13
N CYS A 163 4.56 6.34 -5.06
CA CYS A 163 3.12 6.57 -5.17
C CYS A 163 2.70 7.05 -6.56
N PHE A 164 1.41 6.95 -6.82
CA PHE A 164 0.73 7.73 -7.85
C PHE A 164 0.07 8.94 -7.18
N VAL A 165 0.13 10.10 -7.81
CA VAL A 165 -0.50 11.33 -7.32
C VAL A 165 -1.51 11.80 -8.33
N ALA A 166 -2.79 11.71 -7.96
CA ALA A 166 -3.92 12.24 -8.70
C ALA A 166 -4.17 13.70 -8.29
N LYS A 167 -4.26 14.59 -9.28
CA LYS A 167 -4.74 15.97 -9.12
C LYS A 167 -6.16 16.05 -9.65
N ILE A 168 -7.07 16.55 -8.82
CA ILE A 168 -8.47 16.84 -9.19
C ILE A 168 -8.76 18.34 -9.19
#